data_AF-A0A8J8EPC6-F1
#
_entry.id   AF-A0A8J8EPC6-F1
#
_cell.length_a   1.000
_cell.length_b   1.000
_cell.length_c   1.000
_cell.angle_alpha   90.00
_cell.angle_beta   90.00
_cell.angle_gamma   90.00
#
_symmetry.space_group_name_H-M   'P 1'
#
loop_
_entity.id
_entity.type
_entity.pdbx_description
1 polymer ?
#
loop_
_entity_poly.entity_id
_entity_poly.type
_entity_poly.pdbx_seq_one_letter_code
_entity_poly.pdbx_strand_id
1 'polypeptide(L)'
;MIAHLINTDIGNRGVLKVYLDYRRKNFNFLHNSAKLFLDNLERVLIVTGFPIPPMMVAETDGPPGALAICRAVEMLGGKAEILTYSEVEKALEPFGVSLARNPEPEDYSLIISVETPGRAADGRYYSMSALEIKRDPLDGIFLKARALGIPTIGVGDGGNEIGMGKIRELVVGHVPHGEKIASVVETDELIVSAVSNWGAY
;
A
#
# COMPACT_ATOMS: atom_id res chain seq x y z
N MET A 1 4.83 16.43 -12.72
CA MET A 1 4.83 17.31 -11.53
C MET A 1 4.45 16.53 -10.28
N ILE A 2 3.22 16.02 -10.15
CA ILE A 2 2.72 15.32 -8.95
C ILE A 2 3.64 14.18 -8.48
N ALA A 3 3.93 13.21 -9.35
CA ALA A 3 4.82 12.08 -9.03
C ALA A 3 6.25 12.48 -8.59
N HIS A 4 6.69 13.71 -8.86
CA HIS A 4 7.96 14.24 -8.37
C HIS A 4 7.80 14.86 -6.98
N LEU A 5 6.70 15.57 -6.73
CA LEU A 5 6.44 16.20 -5.43
C LEU A 5 6.26 15.15 -4.33
N ILE A 6 5.48 14.10 -4.60
CA ILE A 6 5.22 13.02 -3.64
C ILE A 6 6.47 12.17 -3.32
N ASN A 7 7.54 12.32 -4.12
CA ASN A 7 8.83 11.65 -3.94
C ASN A 7 9.94 12.61 -3.48
N THR A 8 9.58 13.75 -2.90
CA THR A 8 10.55 14.63 -2.24
C THR A 8 11.13 13.90 -1.04
N ASP A 9 12.35 13.38 -1.16
CA ASP A 9 13.00 12.61 -0.09
C ASP A 9 13.57 13.55 0.98
N ILE A 10 12.85 13.66 2.09
CA ILE A 10 13.24 14.49 3.24
C ILE A 10 14.09 13.66 4.24
N GLY A 11 14.16 12.33 4.10
CA GLY A 11 14.67 11.42 5.14
C GLY A 11 15.89 10.56 4.75
N ASN A 12 16.28 10.52 3.47
CA ASN A 12 17.38 9.70 2.95
C ASN A 12 17.24 8.20 3.29
N ARG A 13 16.00 7.67 3.20
CA ARG A 13 15.67 6.27 3.54
C ARG A 13 16.14 5.23 2.49
N GLY A 14 16.82 5.68 1.43
CA GLY A 14 17.22 4.85 0.28
C GLY A 14 16.14 4.75 -0.81
N VAL A 15 14.92 5.18 -0.49
CA VAL A 15 13.72 5.10 -1.31
C VAL A 15 13.80 5.99 -2.54
N LEU A 16 14.50 7.14 -2.46
CA LEU A 16 14.72 7.99 -3.62
C LEU A 16 15.43 7.26 -4.76
N LYS A 17 16.37 6.37 -4.47
CA LYS A 17 17.05 5.57 -5.52
C LYS A 17 16.08 4.60 -6.17
N VAL A 18 15.27 3.92 -5.35
CA VAL A 18 14.19 3.03 -5.82
C VAL A 18 13.24 3.80 -6.74
N TYR A 19 12.79 4.98 -6.30
CA TYR A 19 11.95 5.88 -7.08
C TYR A 19 12.58 6.29 -8.41
N LEU A 20 13.85 6.73 -8.40
CA LEU A 20 14.52 7.21 -9.60
C LEU A 20 14.60 6.12 -10.67
N ASP A 21 14.97 4.90 -10.29
CA ASP A 21 15.06 3.78 -11.22
C ASP A 21 13.68 3.26 -11.65
N TYR A 22 12.72 3.20 -10.72
CA TYR A 22 11.35 2.83 -11.03
C TYR A 22 10.73 3.81 -12.02
N ARG A 23 10.84 5.12 -11.76
CA ARG A 23 10.34 6.19 -12.63
C ARG A 23 11.01 6.22 -14.00
N ARG A 24 12.31 5.92 -14.07
CA ARG A 24 13.04 5.90 -15.35
C ARG A 24 12.48 4.84 -16.30
N LYS A 25 12.09 3.67 -15.77
CA LYS A 25 11.49 2.57 -16.55
C LYS A 25 9.97 2.71 -16.69
N ASN A 26 9.30 3.29 -15.70
CA ASN A 26 7.86 3.39 -15.60
C ASN A 26 7.44 4.85 -15.43
N PHE A 27 7.78 5.70 -16.40
CA PHE A 27 7.59 7.16 -16.28
C PHE A 27 6.15 7.58 -15.91
N ASN A 28 5.18 6.81 -16.40
CA ASN A 28 3.75 7.02 -16.23
C ASN A 28 3.12 6.18 -15.10
N PHE A 29 3.90 5.61 -14.17
CA PHE A 29 3.34 4.73 -13.12
C PHE A 29 2.12 5.34 -12.42
N LEU A 30 2.22 6.61 -12.02
CA LEU A 30 1.12 7.32 -11.33
C LEU A 30 -0.09 7.53 -12.25
N HIS A 31 0.12 7.79 -13.54
CA HIS A 31 -0.97 7.95 -14.50
C HIS A 31 -1.68 6.61 -14.74
N ASN A 32 -0.93 5.51 -14.83
CA ASN A 32 -1.51 4.19 -15.01
C ASN A 32 -2.29 3.75 -13.77
N SER A 33 -1.78 4.00 -12.55
CA SER A 33 -2.52 3.78 -11.31
C SER A 33 -3.81 4.61 -11.26
N ALA A 34 -3.76 5.88 -11.65
CA ALA A 34 -4.95 6.73 -11.71
C ALA A 34 -5.97 6.24 -12.76
N LYS A 35 -5.51 5.72 -13.90
CA LYS A 35 -6.38 5.12 -14.89
C LYS A 35 -7.09 3.88 -14.33
N LEU A 36 -6.34 2.95 -13.75
CA LEU A 36 -6.89 1.74 -13.12
C LEU A 36 -7.87 2.10 -11.99
N PHE A 37 -7.58 3.15 -11.22
CA PHE A 37 -8.48 3.66 -10.21
C PHE A 37 -9.81 4.17 -10.79
N LEU A 38 -9.76 5.04 -11.80
CA LEU A 38 -10.95 5.65 -12.40
C LEU A 38 -11.81 4.64 -13.18
N ASP A 39 -11.19 3.61 -13.77
CA ASP A 39 -11.89 2.58 -14.53
C ASP A 39 -12.62 1.56 -13.62
N ASN A 40 -12.38 1.56 -12.30
CA ASN A 40 -12.82 0.48 -11.39
C ASN A 40 -13.46 0.96 -10.07
N LEU A 41 -14.24 2.05 -10.09
CA LEU A 41 -14.81 2.69 -8.89
C LEU A 41 -16.09 2.03 -8.31
N GLU A 42 -16.62 0.96 -8.92
CA GLU A 42 -17.91 0.37 -8.53
C GLU A 42 -17.98 0.00 -7.04
N ARG A 43 -16.98 -0.75 -6.55
CA ARG A 43 -16.81 -1.09 -5.14
C ARG A 43 -15.34 -1.32 -4.82
N VAL A 44 -14.72 -0.38 -4.11
CA VAL A 44 -13.29 -0.34 -3.84
C VAL A 44 -13.01 -0.78 -2.40
N LEU A 45 -12.14 -1.77 -2.22
CA LEU A 45 -11.59 -2.11 -0.91
C LEU A 45 -10.27 -1.38 -0.70
N ILE A 46 -10.12 -0.69 0.42
CA ILE A 46 -8.89 0.01 0.78
C ILE A 46 -8.32 -0.64 2.03
N VAL A 47 -7.08 -1.11 1.94
CA VAL A 47 -6.38 -1.83 3.00
C VAL A 47 -5.24 -0.96 3.54
N THR A 48 -5.18 -0.80 4.86
CA THR A 48 -4.11 -0.02 5.50
C THR A 48 -3.82 -0.49 6.91
N GLY A 49 -2.68 -0.08 7.45
CA GLY A 49 -2.28 -0.30 8.84
C GLY A 49 -0.98 -1.06 8.89
N PHE A 50 0.04 -0.42 9.46
CA PHE A 50 1.38 -0.98 9.57
C PHE A 50 1.78 -1.11 11.04
N PRO A 51 1.78 -2.34 11.62
CA PRO A 51 2.15 -2.55 13.01
C PRO A 51 3.65 -2.33 13.20
N ILE A 52 4.02 -1.43 14.10
CA ILE A 52 5.43 -1.11 14.37
C ILE A 52 5.98 -1.93 15.54
N PRO A 53 7.01 -2.78 15.32
CA PRO A 53 7.70 -3.46 16.40
C PRO A 53 8.40 -2.49 17.37
N PRO A 54 8.50 -2.81 18.68
CA PRO A 54 7.96 -4.00 19.32
C PRO A 54 6.49 -3.90 19.75
N MET A 55 5.88 -2.72 19.68
CA MET A 55 4.53 -2.48 20.22
C MET A 55 3.44 -3.19 19.41
N MET A 56 3.69 -3.45 18.12
CA MET A 56 2.73 -3.99 17.15
C MET A 56 1.45 -3.14 17.01
N VAL A 57 1.57 -1.85 17.30
CA VAL A 57 0.52 -0.85 17.12
C VAL A 57 0.69 -0.22 15.74
N ALA A 58 -0.42 -0.05 15.02
CA ALA A 58 -0.43 0.61 13.72
C ALA A 58 0.12 2.03 13.82
N GLU A 59 0.97 2.42 12.87
CA GLU A 59 1.46 3.80 12.77
C GLU A 59 0.47 4.76 12.10
N THR A 60 0.90 6.01 11.96
CA THR A 60 0.09 7.09 11.38
C THR A 60 0.21 7.20 9.86
N ASP A 61 1.26 6.65 9.25
CA ASP A 61 1.31 6.55 7.79
C ASP A 61 0.45 5.36 7.32
N GLY A 62 -0.45 5.63 6.39
CA GLY A 62 -1.40 4.70 5.81
C GLY A 62 -2.82 5.21 5.99
N PRO A 63 -3.32 5.28 7.25
CA PRO A 63 -4.71 5.64 7.53
C PRO A 63 -5.18 6.98 6.92
N PRO A 64 -4.41 8.08 6.94
CA PRO A 64 -4.82 9.32 6.29
C PRO A 64 -4.93 9.19 4.77
N GLY A 65 -4.00 8.48 4.14
CA GLY A 65 -4.04 8.20 2.69
C GLY A 65 -5.24 7.34 2.31
N ALA A 66 -5.50 6.28 3.08
CA ALA A 66 -6.66 5.43 2.90
C ALA A 66 -7.99 6.20 3.02
N LEU A 67 -8.11 7.07 4.02
CA LEU A 67 -9.28 7.95 4.19
C LEU A 67 -9.45 8.92 3.01
N ALA A 68 -8.35 9.48 2.49
CA ALA A 68 -8.38 10.37 1.34
C ALA A 68 -8.89 9.66 0.07
N ILE A 69 -8.39 8.44 -0.20
CA ILE A 69 -8.86 7.61 -1.32
C ILE A 69 -10.34 7.23 -1.12
N CYS A 70 -10.73 6.82 0.09
CA CYS A 70 -12.13 6.49 0.41
C CYS A 70 -13.06 7.64 0.05
N ARG A 71 -12.71 8.85 0.49
CA ARG A 71 -13.47 10.07 0.19
C ARG A 71 -13.49 10.37 -1.31
N ALA A 72 -12.37 10.18 -2.02
CA ALA A 72 -12.31 10.40 -3.46
C ALA A 72 -13.22 9.43 -4.23
N VAL A 73 -13.23 8.14 -3.86
CA VAL A 73 -14.13 7.13 -4.45
C VAL A 73 -15.59 7.54 -4.29
N GLU A 74 -16.01 7.88 -3.07
CA GLU A 74 -17.38 8.29 -2.78
C GLU A 74 -17.77 9.59 -3.51
N MET A 75 -16.86 10.57 -3.58
CA MET A 75 -17.09 11.82 -4.31
C MET A 75 -17.22 11.61 -5.83
N LEU A 76 -16.62 10.54 -6.37
CA LEU A 76 -16.72 10.16 -7.78
C LEU A 76 -17.94 9.24 -8.07
N GLY A 77 -18.77 8.95 -7.06
CA GLY A 77 -19.99 8.15 -7.20
C GLY A 77 -19.80 6.64 -7.01
N GLY A 78 -18.61 6.21 -6.57
CA GLY A 78 -18.30 4.83 -6.22
C GLY A 78 -18.68 4.47 -4.78
N LYS A 79 -18.39 3.22 -4.39
CA LYS A 79 -18.49 2.74 -3.00
C LYS A 79 -17.10 2.37 -2.50
N ALA A 80 -16.78 2.75 -1.26
CA ALA A 80 -15.51 2.39 -0.63
C ALA A 80 -15.73 1.71 0.72
N GLU A 81 -14.90 0.71 1.02
CA GLU A 81 -14.82 0.07 2.33
C GLU A 81 -13.35 -0.02 2.76
N ILE A 82 -13.08 0.08 4.06
CA ILE A 82 -11.74 -0.01 4.63
C ILE A 82 -11.57 -1.33 5.39
N LEU A 83 -10.48 -2.06 5.10
CA LEU A 83 -10.00 -3.19 5.89
C LEU A 83 -8.73 -2.76 6.64
N THR A 84 -8.75 -2.80 7.96
CA THR A 84 -7.63 -2.36 8.79
C THR A 84 -7.67 -3.01 10.19
N TYR A 85 -6.74 -2.59 11.05
CA TYR A 85 -6.64 -3.03 12.43
C TYR A 85 -7.56 -2.24 13.38
N SER A 86 -7.90 -2.83 14.53
CA SER A 86 -8.90 -2.29 15.46
C SER A 86 -8.60 -0.88 15.98
N GLU A 87 -7.33 -0.55 16.25
CA GLU A 87 -6.96 0.80 16.66
C GLU A 87 -7.12 1.83 15.53
N VAL A 88 -6.99 1.40 14.27
CA VAL A 88 -7.20 2.24 13.10
C VAL A 88 -8.70 2.39 12.83
N GLU A 89 -9.50 1.32 12.96
CA GLU A 89 -10.97 1.42 12.93
C GLU A 89 -11.46 2.49 13.92
N LYS A 90 -10.94 2.46 15.15
CA LYS A 90 -11.26 3.44 16.19
C LYS A 90 -10.77 4.85 15.85
N ALA A 91 -9.59 4.98 15.26
CA ALA A 91 -9.05 6.28 14.84
C ALA A 91 -9.86 6.90 13.69
N LEU A 92 -10.43 6.08 12.81
CA LEU A 92 -11.21 6.51 11.67
C LEU A 92 -12.72 6.66 11.96
N GLU A 93 -13.20 6.17 13.10
CA GLU A 93 -14.60 6.25 13.54
C GLU A 93 -15.22 7.66 13.38
N PRO A 94 -14.56 8.78 13.77
CA PRO A 94 -15.15 10.11 13.65
C PRO A 94 -15.45 10.56 12.22
N PHE A 95 -14.86 9.90 11.22
CA PHE A 95 -15.06 10.19 9.80
C PHE A 95 -16.20 9.38 9.18
N GLY A 96 -16.80 8.43 9.91
CA GLY A 96 -17.95 7.65 9.44
C GLY A 96 -17.62 6.72 8.28
N VAL A 97 -16.39 6.19 8.22
CA VAL A 97 -15.95 5.28 7.15
C VAL A 97 -16.68 3.92 7.21
N SER A 98 -16.96 3.35 6.05
CA SER A 98 -17.48 1.98 5.95
C SER A 98 -16.35 0.98 6.19
N LEU A 99 -16.52 0.07 7.15
CA LEU A 99 -15.53 -0.96 7.48
C LEU A 99 -15.93 -2.30 6.86
N ALA A 100 -14.99 -2.91 6.12
CA ALA A 100 -15.20 -4.22 5.52
C ALA A 100 -15.26 -5.31 6.60
N ARG A 101 -16.24 -6.22 6.51
CA ARG A 101 -16.40 -7.35 7.43
C ARG A 101 -16.27 -8.65 6.64
N ASN A 102 -15.21 -9.41 6.90
CA ASN A 102 -14.85 -10.64 6.19
C ASN A 102 -14.88 -10.46 4.65
N PRO A 103 -14.09 -9.53 4.10
CA PRO A 103 -14.08 -9.26 2.67
C PRO A 103 -13.57 -10.47 1.88
N GLU A 104 -14.28 -10.86 0.82
CA GLU A 104 -13.74 -11.72 -0.24
C GLU A 104 -13.37 -10.85 -1.45
N PRO A 105 -12.24 -11.10 -2.13
CA PRO A 105 -11.80 -10.26 -3.24
C PRO A 105 -12.87 -10.02 -4.32
N GLU A 106 -13.63 -11.06 -4.66
CA GLU A 106 -14.67 -11.09 -5.70
C GLU A 106 -15.80 -10.08 -5.48
N ASP A 107 -15.95 -9.59 -4.23
CA ASP A 107 -16.94 -8.60 -3.85
C ASP A 107 -16.57 -7.18 -4.31
N TYR A 108 -15.34 -6.97 -4.78
CA TYR A 108 -14.75 -5.65 -5.06
C TYR A 108 -14.27 -5.55 -6.51
N SER A 109 -14.46 -4.37 -7.12
CA SER A 109 -13.95 -4.05 -8.46
C SER A 109 -12.49 -3.62 -8.46
N LEU A 110 -11.96 -3.20 -7.30
CA LEU A 110 -10.59 -2.74 -7.11
C LEU A 110 -10.18 -2.91 -5.65
N ILE A 111 -8.94 -3.36 -5.42
CA ILE A 111 -8.36 -3.48 -4.08
C ILE A 111 -7.06 -2.66 -4.01
N ILE A 112 -6.98 -1.75 -3.04
CA ILE A 112 -5.87 -0.80 -2.90
C ILE A 112 -5.20 -1.00 -1.55
N SER A 113 -3.88 -1.13 -1.52
CA SER A 113 -3.09 -1.07 -0.29
C SER A 113 -2.48 0.32 -0.14
N VAL A 114 -2.53 0.86 1.08
CA VAL A 114 -1.78 2.05 1.49
C VAL A 114 -1.04 1.74 2.78
N GLU A 115 0.29 1.62 2.71
CA GLU A 115 1.14 1.33 3.87
C GLU A 115 0.66 0.08 4.64
N THR A 116 0.71 -1.08 3.98
CA THR A 116 0.32 -2.36 4.59
C THR A 116 1.46 -3.37 4.46
N PRO A 117 1.88 -4.06 5.54
CA PRO A 117 2.94 -5.05 5.47
C PRO A 117 2.64 -6.15 4.45
N GLY A 118 3.58 -6.41 3.54
CA GLY A 118 3.53 -7.54 2.62
C GLY A 118 4.58 -8.58 2.99
N ARG A 119 4.27 -9.88 2.84
CA ARG A 119 5.23 -10.94 3.18
C ARG A 119 6.55 -10.81 2.42
N ALA A 120 7.66 -11.09 3.09
CA ALA A 120 8.98 -11.23 2.50
C ALA A 120 9.18 -12.60 1.85
N ALA A 121 10.35 -12.83 1.24
CA ALA A 121 10.67 -14.06 0.54
C ALA A 121 10.64 -15.32 1.44
N ASP A 122 10.83 -15.16 2.75
CA ASP A 122 10.76 -16.24 3.74
C ASP A 122 9.35 -16.43 4.36
N GLY A 123 8.36 -15.68 3.88
CA GLY A 123 6.97 -15.72 4.33
C GLY A 123 6.68 -14.92 5.61
N ARG A 124 7.67 -14.25 6.20
CA ARG A 124 7.49 -13.38 7.38
C ARG A 124 7.26 -11.91 6.98
N TYR A 125 7.02 -11.07 7.97
CA TYR A 125 6.79 -9.64 7.81
C TYR A 125 7.83 -8.89 8.61
N TYR A 126 8.42 -7.84 8.04
CA TYR A 126 9.49 -7.09 8.66
C TYR A 126 9.23 -5.60 8.59
N SER A 127 9.62 -4.86 9.62
CA SER A 127 9.74 -3.40 9.55
C SER A 127 11.02 -2.99 8.82
N MET A 128 11.16 -1.70 8.51
CA MET A 128 12.39 -1.13 7.94
C MET A 128 13.63 -1.36 8.83
N SER A 129 13.43 -1.51 10.15
CA SER A 129 14.49 -1.87 11.10
C SER A 129 14.83 -3.38 11.11
N ALA A 130 14.29 -4.15 10.16
CA ALA A 130 14.44 -5.60 10.02
C ALA A 130 13.94 -6.42 11.22
N LEU A 131 13.10 -5.83 12.07
CA LEU A 131 12.41 -6.49 13.17
C LEU A 131 11.15 -7.18 12.63
N GLU A 132 10.90 -8.40 13.09
CA GLU A 132 9.72 -9.18 12.68
C GLU A 132 8.44 -8.57 13.23
N ILE A 133 7.44 -8.38 12.36
CA ILE A 133 6.08 -7.97 12.72
C ILE A 133 5.30 -9.22 13.11
N LYS A 134 4.73 -9.21 14.33
CA LYS A 134 3.99 -10.33 14.90
C LYS A 134 2.54 -9.94 15.12
N ARG A 135 1.77 -9.96 14.04
CA ARG A 135 0.34 -9.66 14.01
C ARG A 135 -0.31 -10.39 12.83
N ASP A 136 -1.62 -10.60 12.91
CA ASP A 136 -2.37 -11.20 11.81
C ASP A 136 -2.19 -10.36 10.52
N PRO A 137 -1.81 -10.99 9.41
CA PRO A 137 -1.50 -10.29 8.17
C PRO A 137 -2.76 -9.91 7.40
N LEU A 138 -2.67 -8.83 6.62
CA LEU A 138 -3.74 -8.36 5.72
C LEU A 138 -3.43 -8.62 4.23
N ASP A 139 -2.23 -9.10 3.89
CA ASP A 139 -1.77 -9.27 2.51
C ASP A 139 -2.42 -10.44 1.76
N GLY A 140 -3.04 -11.37 2.48
CA GLY A 140 -3.65 -12.58 1.90
C GLY A 140 -4.74 -12.27 0.88
N ILE A 141 -5.46 -11.16 1.06
CA ILE A 141 -6.50 -10.74 0.12
C ILE A 141 -5.91 -10.32 -1.24
N PHE A 142 -4.71 -9.74 -1.28
CA PHE A 142 -4.04 -9.36 -2.52
C PHE A 142 -3.51 -10.58 -3.29
N LEU A 143 -3.04 -11.61 -2.57
CA LEU A 143 -2.65 -12.86 -3.21
C LEU A 143 -3.84 -13.55 -3.89
N LYS A 144 -4.99 -13.59 -3.21
CA LYS A 144 -6.24 -14.10 -3.80
C LYS A 144 -6.69 -13.22 -4.97
N ALA A 145 -6.72 -11.90 -4.81
CA ALA A 145 -7.13 -10.95 -5.84
C ALA A 145 -6.32 -11.11 -7.13
N ARG A 146 -4.99 -11.23 -7.01
CA ARG A 146 -4.10 -11.49 -8.13
C ARG A 146 -4.41 -12.82 -8.83
N ALA A 147 -4.67 -13.88 -8.07
CA ALA A 147 -5.04 -15.18 -8.63
C ALA A 147 -6.38 -15.15 -9.38
N LEU A 148 -7.29 -14.25 -8.98
CA LEU A 148 -8.61 -14.06 -9.58
C LEU A 148 -8.63 -13.00 -10.70
N GLY A 149 -7.52 -12.30 -10.94
CA GLY A 149 -7.43 -11.22 -11.92
C GLY A 149 -8.21 -9.96 -11.53
N ILE A 150 -8.41 -9.74 -10.23
CA ILE A 150 -9.08 -8.55 -9.70
C ILE A 150 -8.07 -7.40 -9.67
N PRO A 151 -8.41 -6.20 -10.17
CA PRO A 151 -7.52 -5.04 -10.17
C PRO A 151 -6.94 -4.72 -8.79
N THR A 152 -5.62 -4.49 -8.75
CA THR A 152 -4.89 -4.16 -7.53
C THR A 152 -3.96 -2.96 -7.68
N ILE A 153 -3.95 -2.07 -6.68
CA ILE A 153 -3.01 -0.95 -6.56
C ILE A 153 -2.27 -1.05 -5.22
N GLY A 154 -0.94 -0.88 -5.25
CA GLY A 154 -0.12 -0.76 -4.05
C GLY A 154 0.44 0.66 -3.90
N VAL A 155 0.49 1.17 -2.67
CA VAL A 155 1.17 2.41 -2.30
C VAL A 155 2.09 2.11 -1.13
N GLY A 156 3.39 2.36 -1.32
CA GLY A 156 4.41 2.11 -0.30
C GLY A 156 5.57 3.10 -0.38
N ASP A 157 6.30 3.20 0.72
CA ASP A 157 7.43 4.12 0.88
C ASP A 157 8.73 3.45 1.32
N GLY A 158 8.74 2.16 1.67
CA GLY A 158 9.88 1.46 2.28
C GLY A 158 10.40 0.27 1.49
N GLY A 159 9.53 -0.46 0.80
CA GLY A 159 9.85 -1.68 0.03
C GLY A 159 9.37 -3.00 0.67
N ASN A 160 8.84 -2.95 1.88
CA ASN A 160 8.32 -4.08 2.67
C ASN A 160 6.78 -4.13 2.70
N GLU A 161 6.11 -3.27 1.94
CA GLU A 161 4.67 -3.15 1.82
C GLU A 161 4.12 -3.96 0.64
N ILE A 162 2.81 -4.19 0.66
CA ILE A 162 2.06 -4.77 -0.45
C ILE A 162 2.30 -3.97 -1.75
N GLY A 163 2.60 -4.68 -2.83
CA GLY A 163 2.88 -4.11 -4.15
C GLY A 163 4.37 -3.93 -4.43
N MET A 164 5.20 -3.78 -3.40
CA MET A 164 6.66 -3.59 -3.57
C MET A 164 7.36 -4.81 -4.17
N GLY A 165 6.71 -5.98 -4.18
CA GLY A 165 7.16 -7.15 -4.93
C GLY A 165 7.37 -6.85 -6.43
N LYS A 166 6.61 -5.91 -7.01
CA LYS A 166 6.73 -5.52 -8.43
C LYS A 166 8.11 -4.97 -8.78
N ILE A 167 8.81 -4.42 -7.78
CA ILE A 167 10.14 -3.81 -7.91
C ILE A 167 11.12 -4.37 -6.88
N ARG A 168 10.92 -5.61 -6.43
CA ARG A 168 11.72 -6.24 -5.37
C ARG A 168 13.23 -6.11 -5.59
N GLU A 169 13.70 -6.33 -6.82
CA GLU A 169 15.13 -6.20 -7.17
C GLU A 169 15.70 -4.81 -6.85
N LEU A 170 14.92 -3.74 -7.07
CA LEU A 170 15.34 -2.37 -6.72
C LEU A 170 15.39 -2.17 -5.20
N VAL A 171 14.41 -2.73 -4.47
CA VAL A 171 14.39 -2.68 -3.00
C VAL A 171 15.61 -3.40 -2.44
N VAL A 172 15.88 -4.63 -2.90
CA VAL A 172 17.05 -5.42 -2.48
C VAL A 172 18.37 -4.70 -2.75
N GLY A 173 18.48 -4.00 -3.89
CA GLY A 173 19.71 -3.30 -4.28
C GLY A 173 19.94 -1.94 -3.62
N HIS A 174 18.92 -1.29 -3.07
CA HIS A 174 19.01 0.12 -2.63
C HIS A 174 18.55 0.39 -1.21
N VAL A 175 17.70 -0.46 -0.63
CA VAL A 175 17.13 -0.25 0.70
C VAL A 175 17.95 -1.02 1.75
N PRO A 176 18.29 -0.40 2.90
CA PRO A 176 18.93 -1.11 4.01
C PRO A 176 18.15 -2.37 4.40
N HIS A 177 18.84 -3.48 4.62
CA HIS A 177 18.23 -4.80 4.87
C HIS A 177 17.33 -5.33 3.74
N GLY A 178 17.41 -4.77 2.53
CA GLY A 178 16.51 -5.05 1.41
C GLY A 178 16.31 -6.53 1.09
N GLU A 179 17.37 -7.35 1.10
CA GLU A 179 17.25 -8.80 0.86
C GLU A 179 16.24 -9.49 1.79
N LYS A 180 16.23 -9.07 3.06
CA LYS A 180 15.38 -9.62 4.13
C LYS A 180 14.00 -8.99 4.14
N ILE A 181 13.92 -7.67 4.05
CA ILE A 181 12.66 -6.94 4.29
C ILE A 181 11.79 -6.82 3.04
N ALA A 182 12.37 -6.92 1.84
CA ALA A 182 11.65 -6.65 0.61
C ALA A 182 10.46 -7.60 0.44
N SER A 183 9.28 -7.01 0.29
CA SER A 183 8.06 -7.78 0.05
C SER A 183 8.14 -8.54 -1.26
N VAL A 184 7.47 -9.69 -1.34
CA VAL A 184 7.21 -10.43 -2.58
C VAL A 184 5.77 -10.25 -3.08
N VAL A 185 4.94 -9.50 -2.35
CA VAL A 185 3.56 -9.25 -2.77
C VAL A 185 3.56 -8.22 -3.89
N GLU A 186 3.08 -8.62 -5.07
CA GLU A 186 2.93 -7.74 -6.23
C GLU A 186 1.52 -7.19 -6.34
N THR A 187 1.37 -6.09 -7.08
CA THR A 187 0.11 -5.47 -7.49
C THR A 187 0.17 -5.14 -8.98
N ASP A 188 -0.99 -4.97 -9.62
CA ASP A 188 -1.06 -4.61 -11.05
C ASP A 188 -0.43 -3.23 -11.28
N GLU A 189 -0.75 -2.28 -10.42
CA GLU A 189 -0.11 -0.97 -10.40
C GLU A 189 0.51 -0.65 -9.03
N LEU A 190 1.63 0.07 -9.05
CA LEU A 190 2.40 0.43 -7.86
C LEU A 190 2.75 1.92 -7.90
N ILE A 191 2.43 2.61 -6.81
CA ILE A 191 2.84 3.97 -6.51
C ILE A 191 3.95 3.91 -5.47
N VAL A 192 5.12 4.42 -5.85
CA VAL A 192 6.22 4.69 -4.91
C VAL A 192 6.18 6.17 -4.56
N SER A 193 6.26 6.47 -3.27
CA SER A 193 6.34 7.83 -2.73
C SER A 193 7.35 7.91 -1.59
N ALA A 194 7.66 9.12 -1.14
CA ALA A 194 8.53 9.34 0.02
C ALA A 194 7.81 9.14 1.37
N VAL A 195 6.47 9.19 1.36
CA VAL A 195 5.53 8.89 2.46
C VAL A 195 4.30 8.30 1.80
N SER A 196 3.75 7.19 2.30
CA SER A 196 2.65 6.50 1.62
C SER A 196 1.38 7.35 1.54
N ASN A 197 1.12 8.19 2.54
CA ASN A 197 0.04 9.19 2.46
C ASN A 197 0.19 10.13 1.27
N TRP A 198 1.42 10.56 0.95
CA TRP A 198 1.62 11.44 -0.20
C TRP A 198 1.44 10.70 -1.52
N GLY A 199 1.68 9.40 -1.55
CA GLY A 199 1.36 8.57 -2.71
C GLY A 199 -0.14 8.45 -2.96
N ALA A 200 -0.92 8.46 -1.88
CA ALA A 200 -2.38 8.38 -1.93
C ALA A 200 -3.08 9.71 -2.25
N TYR A 201 -2.48 10.86 -1.90
CA TYR A 201 -3.02 12.21 -2.16
C TYR A 201 -2.88 12.64 -3.63
#